data_AF-A0A2H0BID7-F1
#
_entry.id   AF-A0A2H0BID7-F1
#
_cell.length_a   1.000
_cell.length_b   1.000
_cell.length_c   1.000
_cell.angle_alpha   90.00
_cell.angle_beta   90.00
_cell.angle_gamma   90.00
#
_symmetry.space_group_name_H-M   'P 1'
#
loop_
_entity.id
_entity.type
_entity.pdbx_description
1 polymer ?
#
loop_
_entity_poly.entity_id
_entity_poly.type
_entity_poly.pdbx_seq_one_letter_code
_entity_poly.pdbx_strand_id
1 'polypeptide(L)'
;MRNKLIYFLLALVLGLGLFLRVYNINNLLGFYYDQGRDALAIWDLWHLGNIPFIGPTTGIAGIFRGPFYYYLIAPFYWLGKGNPVWPSVFLSLT
;
A
#
# COMPACT_ATOMS: atom_id res chain seq x y z
N MET A 1 -32.22 -6.22 17.71
CA MET A 1 -32.05 -4.83 17.18
C MET A 1 -30.80 -4.12 17.74
N ARG A 2 -30.38 -4.34 18.99
CA ARG A 2 -29.17 -3.73 19.60
C ARG A 2 -27.89 -3.85 18.75
N ASN A 3 -27.64 -5.02 18.16
CA ASN A 3 -26.41 -5.27 17.40
C ASN A 3 -26.35 -4.51 16.06
N LYS A 4 -27.52 -4.16 15.49
CA LYS A 4 -27.56 -3.38 14.23
C LYS A 4 -26.97 -1.98 14.44
N LEU A 5 -27.27 -1.35 15.58
CA LEU A 5 -26.69 -0.06 15.94
C LEU A 5 -25.18 -0.15 16.17
N ILE A 6 -24.71 -1.21 16.84
CA ILE A 6 -23.27 -1.41 17.08
C ILE A 6 -22.53 -1.61 15.76
N TYR A 7 -23.02 -2.47 14.86
CA TYR A 7 -22.39 -2.68 13.56
C TYR A 7 -22.44 -1.43 12.68
N PHE A 8 -23.52 -0.65 12.77
CA PHE A 8 -23.61 0.63 12.08
C PHE A 8 -22.57 1.63 12.61
N LEU A 9 -22.45 1.78 13.92
CA LEU A 9 -21.45 2.66 14.54
C LEU A 9 -20.01 2.21 14.22
N LEU A 10 -19.75 0.90 14.24
CA LEU A 10 -18.46 0.35 13.85
C LEU A 10 -18.14 0.66 12.38
N ALA A 11 -19.08 0.43 11.47
CA ALA A 11 -18.91 0.76 10.06
C ALA A 11 -18.70 2.27 9.85
N LEU A 12 -19.39 3.12 10.61
CA LEU A 12 -19.22 4.57 10.57
C LEU A 12 -17.83 4.98 11.05
N VAL A 13 -17.33 4.43 12.16
CA VAL A 13 -15.99 4.76 12.68
C VAL A 13 -14.90 4.28 11.72
N LEU A 14 -14.99 3.05 11.21
CA LEU A 14 -14.02 2.52 10.23
C LEU A 14 -14.07 3.31 8.92
N GLY A 15 -15.27 3.66 8.45
CA GLY A 15 -15.47 4.46 7.24
C GLY A 15 -14.91 5.88 7.38
N LEU A 16 -15.16 6.55 8.50
CA LEU A 16 -14.58 7.87 8.78
C LEU A 16 -13.06 7.80 8.91
N GLY A 17 -12.53 6.77 9.59
CA GLY A 17 -11.09 6.56 9.70
C GLY A 17 -10.42 6.38 8.34
N LEU A 18 -11.01 5.55 7.47
CA LEU A 18 -10.53 5.37 6.10
C LEU A 18 -10.63 6.66 5.27
N PHE A 19 -11.75 7.37 5.37
CA PHE A 19 -11.94 8.66 4.68
C PHE A 19 -10.83 9.65 5.07
N LEU A 20 -10.56 9.82 6.37
CA LEU A 20 -9.52 10.72 6.86
C LEU A 20 -8.11 10.33 6.39
N ARG A 21 -7.84 9.04 6.18
CA ARG A 21 -6.54 8.57 5.63
C ARG A 21 -6.38 8.89 4.15
N VAL A 22 -7.47 8.89 3.37
CA VAL A 22 -7.41 8.90 1.89
C VAL A 22 -7.82 10.25 1.27
N TYR A 23 -8.67 11.05 1.91
CA TYR A 23 -9.32 12.22 1.27
C TYR A 23 -8.37 13.23 0.62
N ASN A 24 -7.15 13.40 1.16
CA ASN A 24 -6.15 14.34 0.65
C ASN A 24 -4.80 13.66 0.37
N ILE A 25 -4.81 12.35 0.10
CA ILE A 25 -3.57 11.56 -0.05
C ILE A 25 -2.68 12.07 -1.19
N ASN A 26 -3.27 12.59 -2.28
CA ASN A 26 -2.50 13.14 -3.40
C ASN A 26 -1.55 14.26 -3.00
N ASN A 27 -1.92 15.07 -2.00
CA ASN A 27 -1.11 16.20 -1.53
C ASN A 27 -0.29 15.87 -0.29
N LEU A 28 -0.72 14.89 0.51
CA LEU A 28 -0.07 14.51 1.77
C LEU A 28 0.92 13.36 1.64
N LEU A 29 0.87 12.60 0.53
CA LEU A 29 1.75 11.47 0.33
C LEU A 29 3.19 11.93 0.12
N GLY A 30 4.03 11.69 1.13
CA GLY A 30 5.48 11.80 0.99
C GLY A 30 6.03 10.62 0.20
N PHE A 31 6.81 10.90 -0.84
CA PHE A 31 7.49 9.89 -1.65
C PHE A 31 8.99 9.91 -1.35
N TYR A 32 9.41 9.00 -0.48
CA TYR A 32 10.80 8.89 0.00
C TYR A 32 11.49 7.66 -0.58
N TYR A 33 12.70 7.39 -0.10
CA TYR A 33 13.55 6.31 -0.58
C TYR A 33 12.85 4.95 -0.58
N ASP A 34 12.15 4.58 0.50
CA ASP A 34 11.47 3.29 0.59
C ASP A 34 10.37 3.15 -0.46
N GLN A 35 9.52 4.17 -0.63
CA GLN A 35 8.47 4.17 -1.65
C GLN A 35 9.06 4.10 -3.06
N GLY A 36 10.15 4.81 -3.32
CA GLY A 36 10.87 4.79 -4.60
C GLY A 36 11.49 3.44 -4.92
N ARG A 37 12.17 2.82 -3.93
CA ARG A 37 12.72 1.47 -4.06
C ARG A 37 11.63 0.45 -4.37
N ASP A 38 10.52 0.52 -3.65
CA ASP A 38 9.43 -0.44 -3.81
C ASP A 38 8.73 -0.26 -5.16
N ALA A 39 8.55 0.99 -5.61
CA ALA A 39 8.05 1.31 -6.94
C ALA A 39 8.97 0.76 -8.04
N LEU A 40 10.29 0.89 -7.88
CA LEU A 40 11.27 0.40 -8.86
C LEU A 40 11.27 -1.13 -8.95
N ALA A 41 11.23 -1.83 -7.82
CA ALA A 41 11.15 -3.29 -7.82
C ALA A 41 9.90 -3.80 -8.55
N ILE A 42 8.78 -3.10 -8.41
CA ILE A 42 7.52 -3.41 -9.09
C ILE A 42 7.56 -3.03 -10.56
N TRP A 43 8.22 -1.91 -10.89
CA TRP A 43 8.46 -1.52 -12.27
C TRP A 43 9.24 -2.60 -13.02
N ASP A 44 10.33 -3.09 -12.42
CA ASP A 44 11.17 -4.16 -12.97
C ASP A 44 10.40 -5.47 -13.10
N LEU A 45 9.54 -5.80 -12.12
CA LEU A 45 8.63 -6.94 -12.23
C LEU A 45 7.74 -6.82 -13.47
N TRP A 46 7.07 -5.68 -13.66
CA TRP A 46 6.09 -5.51 -14.74
C TRP A 46 6.72 -5.39 -16.13
N HIS A 47 7.88 -4.73 -16.24
CA HIS A 47 8.47 -4.39 -17.54
C HIS A 47 9.61 -5.30 -17.95
N LEU A 48 10.33 -5.88 -16.99
CA LEU A 48 11.49 -6.74 -17.25
C LEU A 48 11.22 -8.21 -16.89
N GLY A 49 10.09 -8.50 -16.25
CA GLY A 49 9.78 -9.86 -15.77
C GLY A 49 10.66 -10.28 -14.58
N ASN A 50 11.28 -9.32 -13.88
CA ASN A 50 12.14 -9.59 -12.73
C ASN A 50 11.28 -9.94 -11.51
N ILE A 51 11.08 -11.24 -11.28
CA ILE A 51 10.30 -11.74 -10.15
C ILE A 51 11.10 -11.59 -8.85
N PRO A 52 10.66 -10.74 -7.89
CA PRO A 52 11.40 -10.54 -6.65
C PRO A 52 11.25 -11.76 -5.73
N PHE A 53 12.37 -12.41 -5.38
CA PHE A 53 12.38 -13.49 -4.38
C PHE A 53 12.67 -13.01 -2.96
N ILE A 54 13.16 -11.76 -2.83
CA ILE A 54 13.46 -11.11 -1.55
C ILE A 54 12.66 -9.82 -1.49
N GLY A 55 12.03 -9.56 -0.34
CA GLY A 55 11.26 -8.35 -0.11
C GLY A 55 12.11 -7.15 0.27
N PRO A 56 11.47 -6.04 0.67
CA PRO A 56 12.16 -4.84 1.09
C PRO A 56 13.06 -5.06 2.31
N THR A 57 14.13 -4.27 2.42
CA THR A 57 14.98 -4.29 3.61
C THR A 57 14.24 -3.74 4.83
N THR A 58 14.62 -4.21 6.00
CA THR A 58 14.15 -3.65 7.28
C THR A 58 15.10 -2.54 7.75
N GLY A 59 14.81 -1.95 8.91
CA GLY A 59 15.76 -1.03 9.56
C GLY A 59 17.06 -1.71 10.05
N ILE A 60 17.16 -3.04 9.95
CA ILE A 60 18.35 -3.82 10.33
C ILE A 60 19.02 -4.32 9.06
N ALA A 61 20.30 -3.96 8.88
CA ALA A 61 21.09 -4.38 7.74
C ALA A 61 21.14 -5.91 7.62
N GLY A 62 20.93 -6.41 6.40
CA GLY A 62 20.94 -7.85 6.11
C GLY A 62 19.64 -8.59 6.45
N ILE A 63 18.64 -7.92 7.04
CA ILE A 63 17.32 -8.52 7.29
C ILE A 63 16.31 -7.96 6.28
N PHE A 64 15.64 -8.87 5.58
CA PHE A 64 14.67 -8.59 4.52
C PHE A 64 13.30 -9.15 4.86
N ARG A 65 12.26 -8.47 4.38
CA ARG A 65 10.89 -9.00 4.43
C ARG A 65 10.70 -10.07 3.33
N GLY A 66 9.62 -10.83 3.45
CA GLY A 66 9.20 -11.73 2.37
C GLY A 66 8.80 -10.94 1.11
N PRO A 67 8.99 -11.52 -0.09
CA PRO A 67 8.66 -10.86 -1.37
C PRO A 67 7.16 -10.62 -1.57
N PHE A 68 6.32 -11.30 -0.77
CA PHE A 68 4.87 -11.16 -0.82
C PHE A 68 4.39 -9.72 -0.75
N TYR A 69 5.11 -8.86 -0.01
CA TYR A 69 4.80 -7.44 0.03
C TYR A 69 4.74 -6.82 -1.37
N TYR A 70 5.75 -7.04 -2.22
CA TYR A 70 5.77 -6.49 -3.57
C TYR A 70 4.60 -7.00 -4.43
N TYR A 71 4.28 -8.29 -4.34
CA TYR A 71 3.13 -8.85 -5.05
C TYR A 71 1.80 -8.28 -4.59
N LEU A 72 1.68 -7.93 -3.31
CA LEU A 72 0.47 -7.34 -2.75
C LEU A 72 0.21 -5.93 -3.31
N ILE A 73 1.26 -5.11 -3.45
CA ILE A 73 1.14 -3.72 -3.94
C ILE A 73 1.28 -3.59 -5.47
N ALA A 74 1.84 -4.58 -6.16
CA ALA A 74 2.07 -4.55 -7.61
C ALA A 74 0.80 -4.31 -8.45
N PRO A 75 -0.37 -4.94 -8.18
CA PRO A 75 -1.59 -4.68 -8.94
C PRO A 75 -2.05 -3.23 -8.86
N PHE A 76 -1.79 -2.55 -7.74
CA PHE A 76 -2.19 -1.15 -7.55
C PHE A 76 -1.29 -0.18 -8.31
N TYR A 77 0.00 -0.49 -8.45
CA TYR A 77 0.86 0.24 -9.37
C TYR A 77 0.43 0.05 -10.82
N TRP A 78 -0.05 -1.14 -11.20
CA TRP A 78 -0.60 -1.37 -12.54
C TRP A 78 -1.88 -0.57 -12.78
N LEU A 79 -2.86 -0.63 -11.86
CA LEU A 79 -4.08 0.18 -11.91
C LEU A 79 -3.77 1.69 -11.96
N GLY A 80 -2.78 2.12 -11.18
CA GLY A 80 -2.34 3.50 -11.10
C GLY A 80 -1.43 3.96 -12.21
N LYS A 81 -1.09 3.10 -13.18
CA LYS A 81 -0.12 3.40 -14.26
C LYS A 81 1.20 3.95 -13.71
N GLY A 82 1.70 3.35 -12.63
CA GLY A 82 2.93 3.78 -11.94
C GLY A 82 2.73 4.87 -10.87
N ASN A 83 1.54 5.44 -10.72
CA ASN A 83 1.30 6.45 -9.69
C ASN A 83 1.28 5.84 -8.27
N PRO A 84 2.15 6.29 -7.34
CA PRO A 84 2.29 5.72 -6.00
C PRO A 84 1.09 5.99 -5.07
N VAL A 85 0.15 6.83 -5.49
CA VAL A 85 -1.08 7.08 -4.73
C VAL A 85 -1.93 5.82 -4.60
N TRP A 86 -2.09 5.05 -5.70
CA TRP A 86 -2.93 3.85 -5.70
C TRP A 86 -2.50 2.77 -4.71
N PRO A 87 -1.23 2.33 -4.67
CA PRO A 87 -0.76 1.41 -3.65
C PRO A 87 -0.86 2.01 -2.24
N SER A 88 -0.69 3.33 -2.10
CA SER A 88 -0.82 4.01 -0.80
C SER A 88 -2.27 4.05 -0.28
N VAL A 89 -3.25 4.20 -1.17
CA VAL A 89 -4.68 4.05 -0.85
C VAL A 89 -4.98 2.62 -0.38
N PHE A 90 -4.44 1.62 -1.06
CA PHE A 90 -4.57 0.23 -0.63
C PHE A 90 -3.96 -0.01 0.75
N LEU A 91 -2.73 0.44 0.99
CA LEU A 91 -2.06 0.29 2.29
C LEU A 91 -2.78 1.06 3.42
N SER A 92 -3.59 2.06 3.10
CA SER A 92 -4.41 2.77 4.09
C SER A 92 -5.58 1.93 4.62
N LEU A 93 -5.96 0.83 3.94
CA LEU A 93 -7.00 -0.11 4.37
C LEU A 93 -6.53 -1.11 5.43
N THR A 94 -5.21 -1.31 5.55
CA THR A 94 -4.60 -2.20 6.55
C THR A 94 -4.25 -1.45 7.84
#